data_AF-A0A971MXU5-F1
#
_entry.id   AF-A0A971MXU5-F1
#
_cell.length_a   1.000
_cell.length_b   1.000
_cell.length_c   1.000
_cell.angle_alpha   90.00
_cell.angle_beta   90.00
_cell.angle_gamma   90.00
#
_symmetry.space_group_name_H-M   'P 1'
#
loop_
_entity.id
_entity.type
_entity.pdbx_description
1 polymer ?
#
loop_
_entity_poly.entity_id
_entity_poly.type
_entity_poly.pdbx_seq_one_letter_code
_entity_poly.pdbx_strand_id
1 'polypeptide(L)'
;RVLDLDLYLSEAEPLSRARLQQPERRCLICAEEAHACSRSQRHSTEELQELIGQFQTEGLFELLGRRMQAAALSAAVAELLVAPKPGLVTGADAGSHDDMDRFTYADSIAALADYFRAAASCGLQVALFRDAVSEQIADEDRDREFFKKLAELKREGLRAERQMFAATGGVNTQKGFIYLSGLVLATAASLAMDPLPFAASIDAENEGGLIKGWQQEISRWALALQDIQFSYPEAGETAGESIRRRFGISGVRGEAAGGIASVFQLALPFYRGLEERKMARNEASAVTLLLLLAATEDTTLIKRAGLQEAEKIRRGLADFFHTMAQTGGQCPGQLPNNLTGDKKTGVNTELLAADALSPQCLDNIVRAETAVISYISLWSDYFRENNYSAGGAADLLAICLLVLKLLADS
;
A
#
# COMPACT_ATOMS: atom_id res chain seq x y z
N ARG A 1 1.32 29.47 13.32
CA ARG A 1 1.27 30.92 12.98
C ARG A 1 0.51 31.21 11.67
N VAL A 2 -0.05 30.19 11.00
CA VAL A 2 -0.81 30.36 9.74
C VAL A 2 -2.26 30.80 9.98
N LEU A 3 -2.74 30.70 11.23
CA LEU A 3 -4.04 31.20 11.66
C LEU A 3 -3.81 32.38 12.61
N ASP A 4 -4.47 33.51 12.32
CA ASP A 4 -4.62 34.61 13.26
C ASP A 4 -6.01 34.52 13.90
N LEU A 5 -6.04 34.41 15.22
CA LEU A 5 -7.26 34.27 15.99
C LEU A 5 -7.28 35.36 17.05
N ASP A 6 -8.32 36.19 17.00
CA ASP A 6 -8.62 37.11 18.08
C ASP A 6 -9.34 36.35 19.18
N LEU A 7 -8.70 36.26 20.34
CA LEU A 7 -9.26 35.61 21.52
C LEU A 7 -9.95 36.66 22.38
N TYR A 8 -11.15 36.35 22.85
CA TYR A 8 -11.95 37.21 23.71
C TYR A 8 -12.33 36.45 24.99
N LEU A 9 -12.23 37.11 26.16
CA LEU A 9 -12.68 36.55 27.45
C LEU A 9 -14.20 36.70 27.62
N SER A 10 -14.77 37.72 26.98
CA SER A 10 -16.20 38.01 26.84
C SER A 10 -16.40 38.86 25.58
N GLU A 11 -17.65 39.09 25.14
CA GLU A 11 -17.94 39.84 23.90
C GLU A 11 -17.25 41.21 23.80
N ALA A 12 -16.91 41.84 24.93
CA ALA A 12 -16.28 43.17 24.98
C ALA A 12 -14.80 43.14 25.36
N GLU A 13 -14.21 41.96 25.61
CA GLU A 13 -12.92 41.86 26.28
C GLU A 13 -11.88 41.08 25.48
N PRO A 14 -11.12 41.74 24.58
CA PRO A 14 -10.07 41.09 23.82
C PRO A 14 -8.89 40.70 24.72
N LEU A 15 -8.33 39.53 24.46
CA LEU A 15 -7.17 38.98 25.15
C LEU A 15 -5.91 39.28 24.35
N SER A 16 -5.17 40.32 24.75
CA SER A 16 -3.90 40.71 24.12
C SER A 16 -2.69 40.00 24.72
N ARG A 17 -1.58 39.95 23.97
CA ARG A 17 -0.31 39.38 24.45
C ARG A 17 0.28 40.17 25.62
N ALA A 18 0.17 41.50 25.59
CA ALA A 18 0.58 42.37 26.69
C ALA A 18 -0.16 42.04 28.00
N ARG A 19 -1.48 41.77 27.91
CA ARG A 19 -2.28 41.35 29.08
C ARG A 19 -1.84 40.00 29.63
N LEU A 20 -1.38 39.09 28.76
CA LEU A 20 -0.82 37.80 29.13
C LEU A 20 0.66 37.85 29.54
N GLN A 21 1.27 39.05 29.63
CA GLN A 21 2.71 39.24 29.88
C GLN A 21 3.61 38.47 28.90
N GLN A 22 3.12 38.29 27.67
CA GLN A 22 3.83 37.62 26.59
C GLN A 22 4.56 38.64 25.70
N PRO A 23 5.74 38.30 25.17
CA PRO A 23 6.46 39.19 24.25
C PRO A 23 5.65 39.43 22.99
N GLU A 24 5.83 40.62 22.38
CA GLU A 24 5.19 41.00 21.12
C GLU A 24 5.49 40.01 19.99
N ARG A 25 4.61 39.96 19.00
CA ARG A 25 4.80 39.07 17.84
C ARG A 25 6.05 39.52 17.08
N ARG A 26 6.86 38.55 16.64
CA ARG A 26 8.01 38.77 15.77
C ARG A 26 7.61 38.59 14.31
N CYS A 27 8.15 39.44 13.44
CA CYS A 27 8.03 39.34 11.99
C CYS A 27 8.49 37.95 11.54
N LEU A 28 7.79 37.36 10.55
CA LEU A 28 8.14 36.05 10.03
C LEU A 28 9.46 36.08 9.24
N ILE A 29 9.79 37.21 8.61
CA ILE A 29 10.96 37.33 7.72
C ILE A 29 12.20 37.78 8.49
N CYS A 30 12.16 38.95 9.15
CA CYS A 30 13.34 39.51 9.84
C CYS A 30 13.41 39.25 11.35
N ALA A 31 12.41 38.57 11.93
CA ALA A 31 12.31 38.29 13.37
C ALA A 31 12.27 39.51 14.32
N GLU A 32 12.27 40.73 13.80
CA GLU A 32 12.04 41.99 14.54
C GLU A 32 10.58 42.12 15.01
N GLU A 33 10.25 43.13 15.82
CA GLU A 33 8.86 43.36 16.26
C GLU A 33 7.91 43.56 15.05
N ALA A 34 6.91 42.69 14.94
CA ALA A 34 6.04 42.59 13.76
C ALA A 34 5.26 43.88 13.49
N HIS A 35 4.76 44.55 14.53
CA HIS A 35 4.01 45.80 14.39
C HIS A 35 4.89 46.93 13.84
N ALA A 36 6.12 47.08 14.36
CA ALA A 36 7.07 48.05 13.85
C ALA A 36 7.49 47.72 12.40
N CYS A 37 7.78 46.45 12.12
CA CYS A 37 8.15 45.97 10.80
C CYS A 37 7.05 46.22 9.75
N SER A 38 5.79 45.93 10.09
CA SER A 38 4.62 46.12 9.21
C SER A 38 4.36 47.60 8.93
N ARG A 39 4.41 48.47 9.95
CA ARG A 39 4.26 49.92 9.77
C ARG A 39 5.34 50.53 8.89
N SER A 40 6.55 49.98 8.93
CA SER A 40 7.67 50.42 8.09
C SER A 40 7.69 49.78 6.70
N GLN A 41 6.77 48.86 6.37
CA GLN A 41 6.72 48.12 5.10
C GLN A 41 8.09 47.57 4.67
N ARG A 42 8.85 47.01 5.63
CA ARG A 42 10.23 46.53 5.36
C ARG A 42 10.30 45.35 4.39
N HIS A 43 9.19 44.65 4.23
CA HIS A 43 9.05 43.50 3.35
C HIS A 43 7.81 43.68 2.50
N SER A 44 7.86 43.16 1.28
CA SER A 44 6.71 43.19 0.39
C SER A 44 5.67 42.13 0.81
N THR A 45 4.46 42.28 0.31
CA THR A 45 3.40 41.29 0.54
C THR A 45 3.76 39.96 -0.12
N GLU A 46 4.41 40.00 -1.29
CA GLU A 46 4.85 38.84 -2.04
C GLU A 46 5.90 38.02 -1.26
N GLU A 47 6.91 38.67 -0.66
CA GLU A 47 7.91 38.00 0.18
C GLU A 47 7.26 37.28 1.38
N LEU A 48 6.26 37.91 1.99
CA LEU A 48 5.52 37.33 3.11
C LEU A 48 4.64 36.16 2.66
N GLN A 49 3.98 36.28 1.51
CA GLN A 49 3.17 35.21 0.93
C GLN A 49 4.01 34.01 0.54
N GLU A 50 5.20 34.21 -0.04
CA GLU A 50 6.13 33.14 -0.38
C GLU A 50 6.57 32.37 0.87
N LEU A 51 6.97 33.08 1.94
CA LEU A 51 7.38 32.46 3.19
C LEU A 51 6.21 31.72 3.89
N ILE A 52 5.00 32.28 3.85
CA ILE A 52 3.80 31.61 4.38
C ILE A 52 3.51 30.35 3.57
N GLY A 53 3.60 30.41 2.23
CA GLY A 53 3.45 29.27 1.34
C GLY A 53 4.46 28.17 1.66
N GLN A 54 5.73 28.51 1.87
CA GLN A 54 6.76 27.55 2.29
C GLN A 54 6.38 26.85 3.60
N PHE A 55 5.98 27.59 4.64
CA PHE A 55 5.55 26.98 5.90
C PHE A 55 4.30 26.11 5.77
N GLN A 56 3.35 26.50 4.91
CA GLN A 56 2.15 25.70 4.63
C GLN A 56 2.53 24.39 3.94
N THR A 57 3.38 24.44 2.91
CA THR A 57 3.89 23.27 2.19
C THR A 57 4.66 22.33 3.12
N GLU A 58 5.59 22.84 3.93
CA GLU A 58 6.34 22.04 4.91
C GLU A 58 5.42 21.39 5.94
N GLY A 59 4.48 22.16 6.49
CA GLY A 59 3.51 21.64 7.46
C GLY A 59 2.61 20.56 6.88
N LEU A 60 2.20 20.72 5.63
CA LEU A 60 1.40 19.75 4.88
C LEU A 60 2.17 18.45 4.61
N PHE A 61 3.43 18.56 4.21
CA PHE A 61 4.31 17.42 3.98
C PHE A 61 4.51 16.61 5.25
N GLU A 62 4.73 17.29 6.37
CA GLU A 62 4.89 16.63 7.66
C GLU A 62 3.60 15.95 8.11
N LEU A 63 2.44 16.61 7.95
CA LEU A 63 1.15 16.06 8.36
C LEU A 63 0.75 14.84 7.52
N LEU A 64 0.72 14.98 6.19
CA LEU A 64 0.35 13.90 5.29
C LEU A 64 1.38 12.77 5.32
N GLY A 65 2.66 13.11 5.33
CA GLY A 65 3.75 12.14 5.44
C GLY A 65 3.65 11.28 6.70
N ARG A 66 3.37 11.89 7.87
CA ARG A 66 3.16 11.14 9.12
C ARG A 66 1.92 10.25 9.08
N ARG A 67 0.81 10.72 8.51
CA ARG A 67 -0.42 9.91 8.38
C ARG A 67 -0.18 8.68 7.51
N MET A 68 0.44 8.88 6.36
CA MET A 68 0.75 7.81 5.41
C MET A 68 1.77 6.82 5.97
N GLN A 69 2.78 7.31 6.68
CA GLN A 69 3.72 6.48 7.44
C GLN A 69 3.00 5.62 8.49
N ALA A 70 2.11 6.21 9.28
CA ALA A 70 1.33 5.48 10.29
C ALA A 70 0.42 4.42 9.66
N ALA A 71 -0.22 4.74 8.53
CA ALA A 71 -1.04 3.79 7.78
C ALA A 71 -0.22 2.60 7.27
N ALA A 72 0.95 2.85 6.68
CA ALA A 72 1.85 1.81 6.17
C ALA A 72 2.41 0.91 7.27
N LEU A 73 2.88 1.49 8.38
CA LEU A 73 3.33 0.74 9.54
C LEU A 73 2.20 -0.11 10.13
N SER A 74 1.01 0.47 10.27
CA SER A 74 -0.14 -0.25 10.79
C SER A 74 -0.58 -1.40 9.88
N ALA A 75 -0.50 -1.23 8.55
CA ALA A 75 -0.82 -2.28 7.59
C ALA A 75 0.20 -3.43 7.64
N ALA A 76 1.49 -3.13 7.72
CA ALA A 76 2.54 -4.13 7.84
C ALA A 76 2.42 -4.94 9.15
N VAL A 77 2.16 -4.26 10.28
CA VAL A 77 1.90 -4.94 11.55
C VAL A 77 0.63 -5.78 11.48
N ALA A 78 -0.43 -5.28 10.83
CA ALA A 78 -1.68 -6.02 10.68
C ALA A 78 -1.47 -7.32 9.89
N GLU A 79 -0.69 -7.31 8.80
CA GLU A 79 -0.31 -8.52 8.04
C GLU A 79 0.46 -9.51 8.91
N LEU A 80 1.44 -9.04 9.71
CA LEU A 80 2.22 -9.89 10.60
C LEU A 80 1.34 -10.62 11.62
N LEU A 81 0.29 -9.94 12.10
CA LEU A 81 -0.64 -10.48 13.11
C LEU A 81 -1.67 -11.47 12.55
N VAL A 82 -1.81 -11.59 11.22
CA VAL A 82 -2.76 -12.55 10.63
C VAL A 82 -2.33 -13.97 10.95
N ALA A 83 -3.22 -14.75 11.55
CA ALA A 83 -3.01 -16.18 11.80
C ALA A 83 -4.33 -16.96 11.78
N PRO A 84 -4.37 -18.19 11.24
CA PRO A 84 -3.28 -18.88 10.52
C PRO A 84 -3.01 -18.24 9.15
N LYS A 85 -1.77 -18.39 8.63
CA LYS A 85 -1.43 -18.04 7.23
C LYS A 85 -0.46 -19.04 6.60
N PRO A 86 -0.66 -19.44 5.34
CA PRO A 86 0.11 -20.53 4.72
C PRO A 86 1.61 -20.29 4.60
N GLY A 87 2.38 -20.93 5.49
CA GLY A 87 3.85 -20.98 5.43
C GLY A 87 4.59 -19.67 5.73
N LEU A 88 3.88 -18.64 6.18
CA LEU A 88 4.40 -17.30 6.44
C LEU A 88 4.60 -17.06 7.94
N VAL A 89 5.51 -16.14 8.29
CA VAL A 89 5.77 -15.73 9.68
C VAL A 89 4.56 -15.02 10.27
N THR A 90 3.96 -15.57 11.32
CA THR A 90 2.87 -14.97 12.09
C THR A 90 3.35 -14.38 13.41
N GLY A 91 2.45 -13.71 14.12
CA GLY A 91 2.64 -13.38 15.54
C GLY A 91 2.84 -14.61 16.44
N ALA A 92 2.43 -15.81 16.02
CA ALA A 92 2.51 -17.04 16.80
C ALA A 92 3.74 -17.90 16.48
N ASP A 93 4.10 -18.03 15.19
CA ASP A 93 5.13 -18.93 14.70
C ASP A 93 5.81 -18.45 13.41
N ALA A 94 6.94 -19.06 13.04
CA ALA A 94 7.75 -18.68 11.88
C ALA A 94 7.21 -19.25 10.55
N GLY A 95 6.11 -19.99 10.54
CA GLY A 95 5.62 -20.67 9.34
C GLY A 95 6.65 -21.67 8.81
N SER A 96 6.99 -21.55 7.53
CA SER A 96 7.99 -22.38 6.83
C SER A 96 9.38 -21.72 6.79
N HIS A 97 9.64 -20.76 7.66
CA HIS A 97 10.89 -20.02 7.67
C HIS A 97 11.80 -20.50 8.80
N ASP A 98 13.03 -20.82 8.45
CA ASP A 98 14.11 -21.09 9.41
C ASP A 98 15.00 -19.85 9.63
N ASP A 99 14.86 -18.85 8.76
CA ASP A 99 15.71 -17.66 8.67
C ASP A 99 15.09 -16.40 9.29
N MET A 100 13.79 -16.40 9.57
CA MET A 100 13.11 -15.27 10.22
C MET A 100 11.98 -15.71 11.13
N ASP A 101 11.70 -14.86 12.13
CA ASP A 101 10.58 -14.99 13.05
C ASP A 101 9.87 -13.64 13.23
N ARG A 102 8.87 -13.60 14.12
CA ARG A 102 8.09 -12.38 14.40
C ARG A 102 8.94 -11.20 14.87
N PHE A 103 10.06 -11.43 15.55
CA PHE A 103 10.91 -10.36 16.06
C PHE A 103 11.76 -9.78 14.93
N THR A 104 12.34 -10.66 14.11
CA THR A 104 13.04 -10.28 12.87
C THR A 104 12.12 -9.46 11.95
N TYR A 105 10.85 -9.88 11.80
CA TYR A 105 9.87 -9.16 10.99
C TYR A 105 9.49 -7.81 11.63
N ALA A 106 9.31 -7.74 12.95
CA ALA A 106 9.02 -6.48 13.64
C ALA A 106 10.17 -5.47 13.52
N ASP A 107 11.43 -5.92 13.65
CA ASP A 107 12.62 -5.08 13.47
C ASP A 107 12.70 -4.53 12.04
N SER A 108 12.34 -5.36 11.05
CA SER A 108 12.20 -4.92 9.66
C SER A 108 11.15 -3.82 9.51
N ILE A 109 9.94 -3.99 10.05
CA ILE A 109 8.88 -2.97 9.98
C ILE A 109 9.36 -1.64 10.59
N ALA A 110 10.01 -1.70 11.76
CA ALA A 110 10.53 -0.51 12.43
C ALA A 110 11.57 0.23 11.57
N ALA A 111 12.45 -0.51 10.88
CA ALA A 111 13.48 0.06 10.02
C ALA A 111 12.92 0.79 8.78
N LEU A 112 11.69 0.47 8.35
CA LEU A 112 11.04 1.07 7.17
C LEU A 112 10.25 2.36 7.46
N ALA A 113 10.16 2.79 8.72
CA ALA A 113 9.33 3.93 9.12
C ALA A 113 9.66 5.21 8.33
N ASP A 114 10.93 5.57 8.19
CA ASP A 114 11.35 6.77 7.46
C ASP A 114 11.10 6.66 5.95
N TYR A 115 11.21 5.45 5.40
CA TYR A 115 10.97 5.20 3.98
C TYR A 115 9.54 5.54 3.56
N PHE A 116 8.54 5.16 4.36
CA PHE A 116 7.14 5.45 4.02
C PHE A 116 6.86 6.95 3.90
N ARG A 117 7.46 7.76 4.78
CA ARG A 117 7.37 9.23 4.71
C ARG A 117 8.09 9.78 3.48
N ALA A 118 9.27 9.24 3.15
CA ALA A 118 10.03 9.66 1.97
C ALA A 118 9.29 9.33 0.65
N ALA A 119 8.66 8.16 0.57
CA ALA A 119 7.84 7.75 -0.57
C ALA A 119 6.63 8.68 -0.76
N ALA A 120 5.91 8.98 0.33
CA ALA A 120 4.81 9.96 0.29
C ALA A 120 5.29 11.35 -0.16
N SER A 121 6.46 11.80 0.32
CA SER A 121 7.02 13.09 -0.07
C SER A 121 7.31 13.19 -1.58
N CYS A 122 7.74 12.10 -2.21
CA CYS A 122 7.92 12.07 -3.68
C CYS A 122 6.60 12.36 -4.40
N GLY A 123 5.49 11.75 -3.96
CA GLY A 123 4.16 11.98 -4.51
C GLY A 123 3.65 13.41 -4.30
N LEU A 124 3.80 13.95 -3.08
CA LEU A 124 3.39 15.33 -2.78
C LEU A 124 4.14 16.36 -3.62
N GLN A 125 5.44 16.15 -3.85
CA GLN A 125 6.25 17.07 -4.66
C GLN A 125 5.85 17.05 -6.13
N VAL A 126 5.44 15.88 -6.66
CA VAL A 126 4.87 15.80 -8.01
C VAL A 126 3.58 16.61 -8.09
N ALA A 127 2.67 16.46 -7.12
CA ALA A 127 1.41 17.20 -7.12
C ALA A 127 1.61 18.71 -6.95
N LEU A 128 2.46 19.15 -6.02
CA LEU A 128 2.74 20.58 -5.84
C LEU A 128 3.38 21.21 -7.07
N PHE A 129 4.27 20.48 -7.77
CA PHE A 129 4.83 20.99 -9.01
C PHE A 129 3.77 21.15 -10.10
N ARG A 130 2.71 20.32 -10.11
CA ARG A 130 1.59 20.49 -11.04
C ARG A 130 0.74 21.72 -10.67
N ASP A 131 0.44 21.90 -9.39
CA ASP A 131 -0.41 23.00 -8.88
C ASP A 131 0.26 24.38 -8.99
N ALA A 132 1.57 24.47 -8.70
CA ALA A 132 2.34 25.71 -8.75
C ALA A 132 2.56 26.26 -10.17
N VAL A 133 2.19 25.49 -11.19
CA VAL A 133 2.54 25.71 -12.58
C VAL A 133 1.27 26.04 -13.38
N SER A 134 1.25 27.20 -14.05
CA SER A 134 0.13 27.59 -14.93
C SER A 134 -0.02 26.62 -16.12
N GLU A 135 -1.18 26.63 -16.79
CA GLU A 135 -1.47 25.84 -18.01
C GLU A 135 -0.43 25.97 -19.14
N GLN A 136 0.55 26.89 -19.03
CA GLN A 136 1.50 27.28 -20.08
C GLN A 136 2.89 26.62 -19.97
N ILE A 137 3.16 25.76 -18.99
CA ILE A 137 4.41 24.98 -18.98
C ILE A 137 4.29 23.78 -19.94
N ALA A 138 5.35 23.55 -20.71
CA ALA A 138 5.46 22.43 -21.64
C ALA A 138 5.38 21.08 -20.90
N ASP A 139 4.74 20.08 -21.52
CA ASP A 139 4.66 18.71 -20.98
C ASP A 139 6.04 18.17 -20.55
N GLU A 140 7.11 18.60 -21.24
CA GLU A 140 8.49 18.21 -20.97
C GLU A 140 8.98 18.54 -19.55
N ASP A 141 8.57 19.67 -18.96
CA ASP A 141 9.00 20.05 -17.61
C ASP A 141 8.23 19.29 -16.52
N ARG A 142 6.95 18.98 -16.77
CA ARG A 142 6.15 18.09 -15.90
C ARG A 142 6.73 16.69 -15.87
N ASP A 143 7.09 16.16 -17.04
CA ASP A 143 7.73 14.86 -17.13
C ASP A 143 9.10 14.86 -16.47
N ARG A 144 9.89 15.93 -16.64
CA ARG A 144 11.20 16.05 -15.98
C ARG A 144 11.10 15.99 -14.46
N GLU A 145 10.18 16.73 -13.84
CA GLU A 145 10.00 16.67 -12.39
C GLU A 145 9.48 15.30 -11.94
N PHE A 146 8.54 14.71 -12.68
CA PHE A 146 8.07 13.35 -12.42
C PHE A 146 9.22 12.34 -12.44
N PHE A 147 10.04 12.31 -13.49
CA PHE A 147 11.18 11.39 -13.61
C PHE A 147 12.26 11.63 -12.55
N LYS A 148 12.46 12.89 -12.12
CA LYS A 148 13.35 13.21 -11.00
C LYS A 148 12.82 12.63 -9.69
N LYS A 149 11.52 12.77 -9.40
CA LYS A 149 10.90 12.19 -8.19
C LYS A 149 10.80 10.67 -8.25
N LEU A 150 10.62 10.11 -9.44
CA LEU A 150 10.71 8.68 -9.70
C LEU A 150 12.10 8.11 -9.35
N ALA A 151 13.18 8.80 -9.76
CA ALA A 151 14.54 8.41 -9.43
C ALA A 151 14.85 8.56 -7.93
N GLU A 152 14.24 9.53 -7.25
CA GLU A 152 14.30 9.69 -5.80
C GLU A 152 13.57 8.56 -5.07
N LEU A 153 12.33 8.24 -5.48
CA LEU A 153 11.56 7.11 -4.95
C LEU A 153 12.33 5.79 -5.08
N LYS A 154 12.93 5.53 -6.26
CA LYS A 154 13.80 4.35 -6.46
C LYS A 154 14.94 4.31 -5.44
N ARG A 155 15.63 5.44 -5.24
CA ARG A 155 16.78 5.54 -4.32
C ARG A 155 16.37 5.28 -2.87
N GLU A 156 15.23 5.83 -2.45
CA GLU A 156 14.67 5.61 -1.13
C GLU A 156 14.21 4.16 -0.95
N GLY A 157 13.60 3.53 -1.96
CA GLY A 157 13.29 2.10 -1.94
C GLY A 157 14.53 1.22 -1.77
N LEU A 158 15.61 1.49 -2.52
CA LEU A 158 16.89 0.77 -2.35
C LEU A 158 17.53 1.02 -0.99
N ARG A 159 17.37 2.22 -0.41
CA ARG A 159 17.82 2.53 0.95
C ARG A 159 17.01 1.73 1.97
N ALA A 160 15.70 1.65 1.80
CA ALA A 160 14.79 0.89 2.64
C ALA A 160 15.13 -0.61 2.63
N GLU A 161 15.44 -1.18 1.46
CA GLU A 161 15.93 -2.56 1.37
C GLU A 161 17.22 -2.78 2.17
N ARG A 162 18.19 -1.86 2.08
CA ARG A 162 19.43 -1.95 2.87
C ARG A 162 19.17 -1.83 4.36
N GLN A 163 18.25 -0.97 4.78
CA GLN A 163 17.86 -0.80 6.18
C GLN A 163 17.16 -2.06 6.71
N MET A 164 16.24 -2.64 5.93
CA MET A 164 15.64 -3.93 6.23
C MET A 164 16.72 -4.99 6.43
N PHE A 165 17.60 -5.19 5.44
CA PHE A 165 18.66 -6.21 5.53
C PHE A 165 19.60 -5.98 6.72
N ALA A 166 19.93 -4.72 7.04
CA ALA A 166 20.76 -4.41 8.19
C ALA A 166 20.05 -4.75 9.52
N ALA A 167 18.76 -4.45 9.64
CA ALA A 167 17.95 -4.76 10.81
C ALA A 167 17.71 -6.26 11.00
N THR A 168 17.68 -7.03 9.91
CA THR A 168 17.30 -8.46 9.92
C THR A 168 18.50 -9.41 9.78
N GLY A 169 19.73 -8.91 9.87
CA GLY A 169 20.93 -9.74 9.71
C GLY A 169 21.09 -10.34 8.30
N GLY A 170 20.57 -9.68 7.27
CA GLY A 170 20.65 -10.10 5.87
C GLY A 170 19.44 -10.87 5.36
N VAL A 171 18.38 -11.00 6.15
CA VAL A 171 17.17 -11.75 5.78
C VAL A 171 16.19 -10.87 5.01
N ASN A 172 15.66 -11.39 3.91
CA ASN A 172 14.63 -10.70 3.13
C ASN A 172 13.26 -10.98 3.74
N THR A 173 12.73 -10.04 4.53
CA THR A 173 11.41 -10.19 5.14
C THR A 173 10.27 -9.70 4.24
N GLN A 174 10.47 -8.61 3.48
CA GLN A 174 9.36 -7.92 2.80
C GLN A 174 9.77 -6.99 1.62
N LYS A 175 10.71 -7.42 0.75
CA LYS A 175 11.10 -6.63 -0.44
C LYS A 175 9.93 -6.26 -1.37
N GLY A 176 8.97 -7.17 -1.57
CA GLY A 176 7.81 -6.90 -2.42
C GLY A 176 6.92 -5.82 -1.81
N PHE A 177 6.66 -5.88 -0.51
CA PHE A 177 5.96 -4.84 0.22
C PHE A 177 6.67 -3.48 0.14
N ILE A 178 8.01 -3.41 0.28
CA ILE A 178 8.77 -2.14 0.10
C ILE A 178 8.45 -1.53 -1.27
N TYR A 179 8.55 -2.32 -2.34
CA TYR A 179 8.28 -1.86 -3.70
C TYR A 179 6.83 -1.38 -3.88
N LEU A 180 5.84 -2.21 -3.51
CA LEU A 180 4.42 -1.88 -3.69
C LEU A 180 3.99 -0.70 -2.81
N SER A 181 4.40 -0.67 -1.54
CA SER A 181 4.03 0.41 -0.62
C SER A 181 4.61 1.75 -1.06
N GLY A 182 5.83 1.78 -1.61
CA GLY A 182 6.41 3.01 -2.17
C GLY A 182 5.57 3.62 -3.27
N LEU A 183 5.11 2.78 -4.21
CA LEU A 183 4.23 3.18 -5.31
C LEU A 183 2.87 3.67 -4.78
N VAL A 184 2.25 2.89 -3.90
CA VAL A 184 0.94 3.20 -3.31
C VAL A 184 0.99 4.49 -2.51
N LEU A 185 2.04 4.73 -1.72
CA LEU A 185 2.20 5.94 -0.92
C LEU A 185 2.48 7.16 -1.80
N ALA A 186 3.33 7.05 -2.83
CA ALA A 186 3.56 8.13 -3.78
C ALA A 186 2.27 8.49 -4.53
N THR A 187 1.50 7.50 -4.99
CA THR A 187 0.19 7.72 -5.62
C THR A 187 -0.80 8.36 -4.65
N ALA A 188 -0.99 7.80 -3.46
CA ALA A 188 -1.92 8.31 -2.46
C ALA A 188 -1.64 9.78 -2.14
N ALA A 189 -0.35 10.13 -1.99
CA ALA A 189 0.05 11.49 -1.67
C ALA A 189 -0.14 12.45 -2.84
N SER A 190 0.14 12.01 -4.07
CA SER A 190 -0.13 12.82 -5.26
C SER A 190 -1.64 13.09 -5.41
N LEU A 191 -2.48 12.06 -5.26
CA LEU A 191 -3.93 12.18 -5.44
C LEU A 191 -4.62 12.95 -4.31
N ALA A 192 -4.06 12.95 -3.09
CA ALA A 192 -4.57 13.74 -1.98
C ALA A 192 -4.45 15.26 -2.20
N MET A 193 -3.48 15.68 -3.02
CA MET A 193 -3.21 17.09 -3.33
C MET A 193 -3.85 17.53 -4.65
N ASP A 194 -3.82 16.64 -5.64
CA ASP A 194 -4.27 16.92 -7.00
C ASP A 194 -5.14 15.75 -7.48
N PRO A 195 -6.45 15.76 -7.15
CA PRO A 195 -7.40 14.76 -7.67
C PRO A 195 -7.73 14.99 -9.16
N LEU A 196 -7.33 16.12 -9.74
CA LEU A 196 -7.75 16.60 -11.05
C LEU A 196 -7.08 15.98 -12.30
N PRO A 197 -5.92 15.27 -12.28
CA PRO A 197 -5.36 14.71 -13.51
C PRO A 197 -6.29 13.68 -14.16
N PHE A 198 -7.20 13.09 -13.36
CA PHE A 198 -8.07 12.00 -13.75
C PHE A 198 -9.56 12.41 -13.84
N ALA A 199 -9.92 13.59 -13.30
CA ALA A 199 -11.29 14.09 -13.26
C ALA A 199 -11.84 14.51 -14.63
N ALA A 200 -10.99 14.76 -15.63
CA ALA A 200 -11.45 15.14 -16.97
C ALA A 200 -12.05 13.97 -17.79
N SER A 201 -11.86 12.71 -17.36
CA SER A 201 -12.35 11.52 -18.09
C SER A 201 -13.00 10.44 -17.21
N ILE A 202 -13.06 10.65 -15.91
CA ILE A 202 -13.57 9.69 -14.93
C ILE A 202 -14.52 10.44 -14.00
N ASP A 203 -15.72 9.91 -13.78
CA ASP A 203 -16.67 10.40 -12.76
C ASP A 203 -16.03 10.27 -11.36
N ALA A 204 -15.14 11.20 -11.01
CA ALA A 204 -14.39 11.25 -9.76
C ALA A 204 -15.30 11.46 -8.53
N GLU A 205 -16.59 11.73 -8.77
CA GLU A 205 -17.62 11.87 -7.74
C GLU A 205 -18.06 10.53 -7.13
N ASN A 206 -17.67 9.39 -7.68
CA ASN A 206 -17.93 8.06 -7.10
C ASN A 206 -16.64 7.27 -6.83
N GLU A 207 -16.73 6.32 -5.90
CA GLU A 207 -15.60 5.48 -5.47
C GLU A 207 -14.96 4.69 -6.62
N GLY A 208 -15.76 4.29 -7.63
CA GLY A 208 -15.25 3.62 -8.82
C GLY A 208 -14.32 4.50 -9.65
N GLY A 209 -14.60 5.81 -9.69
CA GLY A 209 -13.72 6.79 -10.33
C GLY A 209 -12.41 7.00 -9.57
N LEU A 210 -12.49 7.13 -8.25
CA LEU A 210 -11.32 7.22 -7.37
C LEU A 210 -10.41 6.01 -7.54
N ILE A 211 -10.96 4.79 -7.47
CA ILE A 211 -10.20 3.54 -7.65
C ILE A 211 -9.48 3.52 -9.00
N LYS A 212 -10.15 3.90 -10.09
CA LYS A 212 -9.50 3.97 -11.41
C LYS A 212 -8.31 4.94 -11.43
N GLY A 213 -8.45 6.11 -10.79
CA GLY A 213 -7.35 7.09 -10.67
C GLY A 213 -6.16 6.51 -9.92
N TRP A 214 -6.40 5.79 -8.81
CA TRP A 214 -5.33 5.07 -8.09
C TRP A 214 -4.64 4.02 -8.98
N GLN A 215 -5.41 3.17 -9.66
CA GLN A 215 -4.85 2.12 -10.52
C GLN A 215 -4.00 2.70 -11.65
N GLN A 216 -4.47 3.78 -12.29
CA GLN A 216 -3.76 4.44 -13.38
C GLN A 216 -2.47 5.12 -12.90
N GLU A 217 -2.51 5.84 -11.78
CA GLU A 217 -1.32 6.50 -11.25
C GLU A 217 -0.30 5.46 -10.75
N ILE A 218 -0.72 4.42 -10.02
CA ILE A 218 0.18 3.32 -9.61
C ILE A 218 0.85 2.69 -10.84
N SER A 219 0.07 2.40 -11.89
CA SER A 219 0.57 1.85 -13.16
C SER A 219 1.60 2.79 -13.79
N ARG A 220 1.34 4.10 -13.83
CA ARG A 220 2.27 5.11 -14.34
C ARG A 220 3.61 5.08 -13.62
N TRP A 221 3.62 5.12 -12.29
CA TRP A 221 4.86 5.02 -11.50
C TRP A 221 5.58 3.69 -11.73
N ALA A 222 4.83 2.59 -11.76
CA ALA A 222 5.39 1.25 -11.93
C ALA A 222 6.05 1.03 -13.30
N LEU A 223 5.38 1.44 -14.38
CA LEU A 223 5.90 1.31 -15.75
C LEU A 223 7.14 2.20 -15.93
N ALA A 224 7.09 3.44 -15.46
CA ALA A 224 8.23 4.34 -15.56
C ALA A 224 9.46 3.85 -14.77
N LEU A 225 9.27 3.24 -13.58
CA LEU A 225 10.37 2.60 -12.85
C LEU A 225 10.98 1.43 -13.63
N GLN A 226 10.16 0.64 -14.31
CA GLN A 226 10.61 -0.50 -15.11
C GLN A 226 11.43 -0.03 -16.32
N ASP A 227 11.00 1.03 -17.01
CA ASP A 227 11.71 1.60 -18.16
C ASP A 227 13.11 2.12 -17.79
N ILE A 228 13.23 2.80 -16.64
CA ILE A 228 14.55 3.24 -16.13
C ILE A 228 15.43 2.04 -15.80
N GLN A 229 14.88 0.97 -15.23
CA GLN A 229 15.64 -0.22 -14.89
C GLN A 229 16.13 -0.98 -16.13
N PHE A 230 15.35 -1.03 -17.21
CA PHE A 230 15.81 -1.62 -18.48
C PHE A 230 16.95 -0.80 -19.11
N SER A 231 16.91 0.52 -18.96
CA SER A 231 17.95 1.41 -19.47
C SER A 231 19.26 1.30 -18.68
N TYR A 232 19.19 0.96 -17.39
CA TYR A 232 20.34 0.79 -16.49
C TYR A 232 20.16 -0.48 -15.64
N PRO A 233 20.45 -1.67 -16.20
CA PRO A 233 20.29 -2.92 -15.47
C PRO A 233 21.22 -2.97 -14.26
N GLU A 234 20.66 -3.37 -13.11
CA GLU A 234 21.42 -3.55 -11.88
C GLU A 234 22.33 -4.80 -11.97
N ALA A 235 23.39 -4.81 -11.17
CA ALA A 235 24.32 -5.94 -11.12
C ALA A 235 23.69 -7.10 -10.32
N GLY A 236 23.20 -8.12 -11.03
CA GLY A 236 22.70 -9.38 -10.46
C GLY A 236 21.22 -9.62 -10.76
N GLU A 237 20.89 -10.83 -11.24
CA GLU A 237 19.50 -11.25 -11.52
C GLU A 237 18.80 -11.59 -10.21
N THR A 238 17.70 -10.90 -9.89
CA THR A 238 16.83 -11.29 -8.77
C THR A 238 16.02 -12.54 -9.11
N ALA A 239 15.58 -13.29 -8.09
CA ALA A 239 14.75 -14.48 -8.32
C ALA A 239 13.46 -14.18 -9.10
N GLY A 240 12.85 -13.01 -8.88
CA GLY A 240 11.67 -12.55 -9.63
C GLY A 240 11.98 -12.24 -11.10
N GLU A 241 13.15 -11.66 -11.39
CA GLU A 241 13.59 -11.43 -12.78
C GLU A 241 13.89 -12.74 -13.52
N SER A 242 14.48 -13.71 -12.82
CA SER A 242 14.73 -15.06 -13.36
C SER A 242 13.42 -15.78 -13.70
N ILE A 243 12.44 -15.73 -12.79
CA ILE A 243 11.08 -16.29 -13.02
C ILE A 243 10.38 -15.58 -14.19
N ARG A 244 10.44 -14.24 -14.25
CA ARG A 244 9.88 -13.46 -15.35
C ARG A 244 10.49 -13.86 -16.69
N ARG A 245 11.81 -13.99 -16.75
CA ARG A 245 12.53 -14.36 -17.98
C ARG A 245 12.20 -15.79 -18.42
N ARG A 246 12.05 -16.71 -17.47
CA ARG A 246 11.87 -18.14 -17.74
C ARG A 246 10.41 -18.52 -18.04
N PHE A 247 9.45 -17.86 -17.41
CA PHE A 247 8.03 -18.24 -17.45
C PHE A 247 7.08 -17.12 -17.86
N GLY A 248 7.55 -15.88 -18.05
CA GLY A 248 6.70 -14.72 -18.36
C GLY A 248 5.96 -14.14 -17.14
N ILE A 249 6.17 -14.72 -15.95
CA ILE A 249 5.48 -14.36 -14.70
C ILE A 249 6.13 -13.13 -14.09
N SER A 250 5.39 -12.03 -14.03
CA SER A 250 5.90 -10.71 -13.64
C SER A 250 5.80 -10.41 -12.13
N GLY A 251 5.05 -11.21 -11.37
CA GLY A 251 4.89 -11.10 -9.92
C GLY A 251 4.39 -9.72 -9.47
N VAL A 252 4.87 -9.24 -8.32
CA VAL A 252 4.47 -7.93 -7.74
C VAL A 252 4.75 -6.74 -8.68
N ARG A 253 5.73 -6.85 -9.59
CA ARG A 253 6.01 -5.81 -10.60
C ARG A 253 4.94 -5.78 -11.70
N GLY A 254 4.43 -6.96 -12.07
CA GLY A 254 3.29 -7.10 -12.97
C GLY A 254 2.01 -6.56 -12.36
N GLU A 255 1.74 -6.94 -11.10
CA GLU A 255 0.62 -6.38 -10.33
C GLU A 255 0.69 -4.86 -10.32
N ALA A 256 1.84 -4.27 -9.96
CA ALA A 256 2.01 -2.82 -9.97
C ALA A 256 1.81 -2.19 -11.36
N ALA A 257 2.34 -2.79 -12.43
CA ALA A 257 2.14 -2.31 -13.80
C ALA A 257 0.66 -2.37 -14.21
N GLY A 258 -0.11 -3.35 -13.70
CA GLY A 258 -1.56 -3.44 -13.85
C GLY A 258 -2.37 -2.58 -12.87
N GLY A 259 -1.72 -1.69 -12.11
CA GLY A 259 -2.40 -0.84 -11.11
C GLY A 259 -2.88 -1.61 -9.87
N ILE A 260 -2.27 -2.75 -9.57
CA ILE A 260 -2.59 -3.65 -8.45
C ILE A 260 -4.07 -4.07 -8.49
N ALA A 261 -4.50 -4.52 -9.68
CA ALA A 261 -5.90 -4.90 -9.94
C ALA A 261 -6.39 -5.99 -8.99
N SER A 262 -5.55 -6.96 -8.60
CA SER A 262 -5.91 -7.98 -7.61
C SER A 262 -6.32 -7.39 -6.26
N VAL A 263 -5.77 -6.25 -5.85
CA VAL A 263 -6.20 -5.55 -4.63
C VAL A 263 -7.50 -4.80 -4.88
N PHE A 264 -7.53 -3.90 -5.86
CA PHE A 264 -8.67 -2.99 -6.04
C PHE A 264 -9.94 -3.68 -6.54
N GLN A 265 -9.83 -4.68 -7.41
CA GLN A 265 -10.98 -5.31 -8.06
C GLN A 265 -11.44 -6.58 -7.34
N LEU A 266 -10.60 -7.15 -6.46
CA LEU A 266 -10.89 -8.41 -5.79
C LEU A 266 -10.73 -8.34 -4.27
N ALA A 267 -9.52 -8.16 -3.75
CA ALA A 267 -9.27 -8.27 -2.32
C ALA A 267 -9.98 -7.19 -1.49
N LEU A 268 -9.95 -5.94 -1.95
CA LEU A 268 -10.57 -4.80 -1.28
C LEU A 268 -12.10 -4.94 -1.16
N PRO A 269 -12.87 -5.16 -2.26
CA PRO A 269 -14.31 -5.36 -2.15
C PRO A 269 -14.67 -6.63 -1.38
N PHE A 270 -13.88 -7.70 -1.50
CA PHE A 270 -14.11 -8.95 -0.76
C PHE A 270 -13.95 -8.75 0.75
N TYR A 271 -12.85 -8.14 1.19
CA TYR A 271 -12.57 -7.86 2.60
C TYR A 271 -13.67 -6.96 3.20
N ARG A 272 -14.07 -5.89 2.50
CA ARG A 272 -15.18 -5.02 2.94
C ARG A 272 -16.50 -5.79 3.05
N GLY A 273 -16.81 -6.66 2.09
CA GLY A 273 -18.00 -7.49 2.13
C GLY A 273 -18.06 -8.45 3.33
N LEU A 274 -16.91 -8.93 3.80
CA LEU A 274 -16.79 -9.72 5.04
C LEU A 274 -16.95 -8.85 6.29
N GLU A 275 -16.36 -7.65 6.32
CA GLU A 275 -16.53 -6.69 7.42
C GLU A 275 -17.97 -6.21 7.58
N GLU A 276 -18.67 -5.96 6.47
CA GLU A 276 -20.10 -5.61 6.46
C GLU A 276 -20.94 -6.71 7.15
N ARG A 277 -20.55 -7.97 6.96
CA ARG A 277 -21.15 -9.15 7.59
C ARG A 277 -20.60 -9.44 8.99
N LYS A 278 -19.81 -8.53 9.56
CA LYS A 278 -19.26 -8.59 10.92
C LYS A 278 -18.30 -9.75 11.16
N MET A 279 -17.64 -10.25 10.11
CA MET A 279 -16.51 -11.15 10.28
C MET A 279 -15.39 -10.43 11.05
N ALA A 280 -14.70 -11.13 11.93
CA ALA A 280 -13.60 -10.54 12.67
C ALA A 280 -12.39 -10.26 11.75
N ARG A 281 -11.61 -9.23 12.08
CA ARG A 281 -10.58 -8.67 11.18
C ARG A 281 -9.50 -9.69 10.81
N ASN A 282 -9.10 -10.53 11.76
CA ASN A 282 -8.08 -11.55 11.53
C ASN A 282 -8.58 -12.58 10.51
N GLU A 283 -9.82 -13.04 10.68
CA GLU A 283 -10.46 -14.05 9.86
C GLU A 283 -10.74 -13.51 8.46
N ALA A 284 -11.24 -12.27 8.35
CA ALA A 284 -11.39 -11.59 7.07
C ALA A 284 -10.04 -11.45 6.34
N SER A 285 -8.96 -11.13 7.06
CA SER A 285 -7.61 -11.03 6.47
C SER A 285 -7.07 -12.39 6.01
N ALA A 286 -7.25 -13.44 6.83
CA ALA A 286 -6.78 -14.79 6.52
C ALA A 286 -7.50 -15.37 5.28
N VAL A 287 -8.81 -15.17 5.17
CA VAL A 287 -9.56 -15.62 3.98
C VAL A 287 -9.23 -14.77 2.75
N THR A 288 -9.02 -13.46 2.93
CA THR A 288 -8.57 -12.56 1.84
C THR A 288 -7.17 -12.96 1.33
N LEU A 289 -6.28 -13.43 2.20
CA LEU A 289 -4.98 -13.99 1.79
C LEU A 289 -5.14 -15.20 0.87
N LEU A 290 -6.02 -16.15 1.24
CA LEU A 290 -6.30 -17.30 0.38
C LEU A 290 -6.89 -16.88 -0.96
N LEU A 291 -7.73 -15.83 -0.99
CA LEU A 291 -8.30 -15.30 -2.22
C LEU A 291 -7.22 -14.71 -3.13
N LEU A 292 -6.31 -13.92 -2.57
CA LEU A 292 -5.15 -13.39 -3.29
C LEU A 292 -4.26 -14.52 -3.82
N LEU A 293 -4.03 -15.56 -3.02
CA LEU A 293 -3.25 -16.72 -3.42
C LEU A 293 -3.95 -17.56 -4.52
N ALA A 294 -5.29 -17.57 -4.55
CA ALA A 294 -6.08 -18.20 -5.61
C ALA A 294 -6.08 -17.38 -6.92
N ALA A 295 -5.92 -16.06 -6.82
CA ALA A 295 -6.05 -15.14 -7.95
C ALA A 295 -4.72 -14.72 -8.58
N THR A 296 -3.59 -14.88 -7.89
CA THR A 296 -2.30 -14.32 -8.32
C THR A 296 -1.21 -15.37 -8.50
N GLU A 297 -0.24 -15.06 -9.35
CA GLU A 297 0.96 -15.88 -9.54
C GLU A 297 2.03 -15.50 -8.51
N ASP A 298 2.02 -16.19 -7.37
CA ASP A 298 2.96 -15.92 -6.28
C ASP A 298 4.37 -16.45 -6.63
N THR A 299 5.27 -15.53 -6.98
CA THR A 299 6.66 -15.87 -7.33
C THR A 299 7.45 -16.51 -6.18
N THR A 300 7.11 -16.22 -4.91
CA THR A 300 7.75 -16.84 -3.74
C THR A 300 7.32 -18.29 -3.61
N LEU A 301 6.03 -18.55 -3.82
CA LEU A 301 5.49 -19.91 -3.86
C LEU A 301 6.08 -20.69 -5.04
N ILE A 302 6.08 -20.12 -6.25
CA ILE A 302 6.66 -20.74 -7.45
C ILE A 302 8.14 -21.07 -7.23
N LYS A 303 8.89 -20.21 -6.54
CA LYS A 303 10.30 -20.47 -6.22
C LYS A 303 10.47 -21.68 -5.29
N ARG A 304 9.60 -21.83 -4.29
CA ARG A 304 9.72 -22.90 -3.26
C ARG A 304 9.09 -24.22 -3.71
N ALA A 305 7.92 -24.17 -4.34
CA ALA A 305 7.11 -25.32 -4.72
C ALA A 305 7.27 -25.72 -6.21
N GLY A 306 7.78 -24.82 -7.04
CA GLY A 306 7.76 -24.98 -8.50
C GLY A 306 6.42 -24.58 -9.12
N LEU A 307 6.45 -24.27 -10.42
CA LEU A 307 5.30 -23.74 -11.15
C LEU A 307 4.08 -24.68 -11.14
N GLN A 308 4.32 -25.98 -11.31
CA GLN A 308 3.22 -26.96 -11.33
C GLN A 308 2.48 -26.99 -10.01
N GLU A 309 3.21 -27.07 -8.89
CA GLU A 309 2.63 -27.15 -7.55
C GLU A 309 1.94 -25.84 -7.15
N ALA A 310 2.53 -24.69 -7.45
CA ALA A 310 1.88 -23.40 -7.26
C ALA A 310 0.53 -23.31 -8.01
N GLU A 311 0.46 -23.79 -9.26
CA GLU A 311 -0.78 -23.80 -10.04
C GLU A 311 -1.83 -24.79 -9.50
N LYS A 312 -1.41 -25.88 -8.88
CA LYS A 312 -2.32 -26.83 -8.23
C LYS A 312 -2.92 -26.22 -6.97
N ILE A 313 -2.10 -25.56 -6.15
CA ILE A 313 -2.55 -24.83 -4.96
C ILE A 313 -3.55 -23.76 -5.36
N ARG A 314 -3.20 -22.94 -6.34
CA ARG A 314 -4.04 -21.85 -6.86
C ARG A 314 -5.42 -22.36 -7.32
N ARG A 315 -5.45 -23.44 -8.11
CA ARG A 315 -6.71 -24.07 -8.54
C ARG A 315 -7.53 -24.63 -7.38
N GLY A 316 -6.88 -25.32 -6.43
CA GLY A 316 -7.57 -25.85 -5.26
C GLY A 316 -8.23 -24.77 -4.40
N LEU A 317 -7.59 -23.61 -4.27
CA LEU A 317 -8.15 -22.45 -3.58
C LEU A 317 -9.28 -21.79 -4.40
N ALA A 318 -9.14 -21.69 -5.71
CA ALA A 318 -10.22 -21.19 -6.57
C ALA A 318 -11.48 -22.07 -6.48
N ASP A 319 -11.31 -23.39 -6.52
CA ASP A 319 -12.40 -24.36 -6.35
C ASP A 319 -13.10 -24.22 -4.99
N PHE A 320 -12.33 -23.91 -3.93
CA PHE A 320 -12.90 -23.56 -2.63
C PHE A 320 -13.83 -22.34 -2.73
N PHE A 321 -13.39 -21.24 -3.31
CA PHE A 321 -14.24 -20.04 -3.45
C PHE A 321 -15.45 -20.28 -4.37
N HIS A 322 -15.30 -21.03 -5.46
CA HIS A 322 -16.41 -21.44 -6.31
C HIS A 322 -17.44 -22.29 -5.55
N THR A 323 -16.99 -23.20 -4.68
CA THR A 323 -17.87 -24.01 -3.84
C THR A 323 -18.62 -23.14 -2.84
N MET A 324 -17.91 -22.20 -2.19
CA MET A 324 -18.53 -21.28 -1.23
C MET A 324 -19.53 -20.34 -1.89
N ALA A 325 -19.37 -19.99 -3.18
CA ALA A 325 -20.33 -19.16 -3.91
C ALA A 325 -21.67 -19.86 -4.24
N GLN A 326 -21.74 -21.19 -4.14
CA GLN A 326 -22.95 -21.95 -4.45
C GLN A 326 -23.97 -21.95 -3.30
N THR A 327 -25.25 -22.09 -3.64
CA THR A 327 -26.33 -22.28 -2.65
C THR A 327 -26.07 -23.54 -1.84
N GLY A 328 -25.93 -23.39 -0.52
CA GLY A 328 -25.60 -24.51 0.38
C GLY A 328 -24.13 -24.97 0.32
N GLY A 329 -23.24 -24.16 -0.27
CA GLY A 329 -21.80 -24.40 -0.25
C GLY A 329 -21.26 -24.59 1.16
N GLN A 330 -20.38 -25.58 1.33
CA GLN A 330 -19.78 -25.92 2.62
C GLN A 330 -18.25 -25.86 2.51
N CYS A 331 -17.62 -25.46 3.62
CA CYS A 331 -16.18 -25.49 3.72
C CYS A 331 -15.66 -26.94 3.66
N PRO A 332 -14.67 -27.26 2.81
CA PRO A 332 -14.07 -28.59 2.77
C PRO A 332 -13.41 -28.96 4.11
N GLY A 333 -13.66 -30.18 4.59
CA GLY A 333 -13.03 -30.69 5.81
C GLY A 333 -11.59 -31.22 5.62
N GLN A 334 -11.09 -31.24 4.38
CA GLN A 334 -9.76 -31.74 4.02
C GLN A 334 -9.22 -30.97 2.80
N LEU A 335 -7.90 -30.97 2.62
CA LEU A 335 -7.28 -30.40 1.42
C LEU A 335 -7.73 -31.17 0.16
N PRO A 336 -7.73 -30.54 -1.03
CA PRO A 336 -8.17 -31.20 -2.26
C PRO A 336 -7.36 -32.49 -2.54
N ASN A 337 -8.06 -33.64 -2.63
CA ASN A 337 -7.43 -34.97 -2.83
C ASN A 337 -6.57 -35.08 -4.11
N ASN A 338 -6.84 -34.23 -5.11
CA ASN A 338 -6.12 -34.19 -6.38
C ASN A 338 -5.39 -32.85 -6.55
N LEU A 339 -4.45 -32.54 -5.64
CA LEU A 339 -3.36 -31.63 -5.97
C LEU A 339 -2.52 -32.14 -7.17
N THR A 340 -2.83 -33.29 -7.78
CA THR A 340 -2.05 -33.93 -8.86
C THR A 340 -2.73 -33.91 -10.24
N GLY A 341 -3.84 -33.18 -10.43
CA GLY A 341 -4.62 -33.21 -11.68
C GLY A 341 -4.08 -32.38 -12.85
N ASP A 342 -3.82 -33.07 -13.97
CA ASP A 342 -3.27 -32.59 -15.27
C ASP A 342 -4.21 -31.70 -16.12
N LYS A 343 -5.26 -31.10 -15.53
CA LYS A 343 -6.17 -30.22 -16.26
C LYS A 343 -5.59 -28.80 -16.39
N LYS A 344 -5.01 -28.51 -17.56
CA LYS A 344 -4.53 -27.19 -18.01
C LYS A 344 -5.68 -26.20 -18.30
N THR A 345 -6.54 -25.93 -17.32
CA THR A 345 -7.40 -24.75 -17.36
C THR A 345 -6.95 -23.86 -16.21
N GLY A 346 -6.19 -22.81 -16.53
CA GLY A 346 -5.78 -21.83 -15.53
C GLY A 346 -7.03 -21.23 -14.86
N VAL A 347 -6.90 -20.85 -13.59
CA VAL A 347 -7.97 -20.13 -12.89
C VAL A 347 -8.26 -18.83 -13.66
N ASN A 348 -9.49 -18.70 -14.16
CA ASN A 348 -9.99 -17.47 -14.74
C ASN A 348 -10.26 -16.49 -13.59
N THR A 349 -9.38 -15.50 -13.45
CA THR A 349 -9.40 -14.54 -12.33
C THR A 349 -10.65 -13.66 -12.33
N GLU A 350 -11.19 -13.31 -13.50
CA GLU A 350 -12.44 -12.55 -13.61
C GLU A 350 -13.64 -13.37 -13.11
N LEU A 351 -13.70 -14.66 -13.49
CA LEU A 351 -14.74 -15.56 -13.02
C LEU A 351 -14.63 -15.81 -11.52
N LEU A 352 -13.41 -16.06 -11.02
CA LEU A 352 -13.15 -16.21 -9.59
C LEU A 352 -13.58 -14.94 -8.82
N ALA A 353 -13.28 -13.76 -9.36
CA ALA A 353 -13.68 -12.51 -8.74
C ALA A 353 -15.19 -12.35 -8.65
N ALA A 354 -15.92 -12.66 -9.74
CA ALA A 354 -17.37 -12.62 -9.73
C ALA A 354 -17.97 -13.55 -8.67
N ASP A 355 -17.46 -14.77 -8.56
CA ASP A 355 -17.98 -15.78 -7.62
C ASP A 355 -17.61 -15.47 -6.16
N ALA A 356 -16.35 -15.09 -5.90
CA ALA A 356 -15.87 -14.74 -4.57
C ALA A 356 -16.60 -13.51 -3.98
N LEU A 357 -16.95 -12.54 -4.82
CA LEU A 357 -17.68 -11.34 -4.42
C LEU A 357 -19.20 -11.54 -4.30
N SER A 358 -19.71 -12.71 -4.67
CA SER A 358 -21.15 -12.98 -4.58
C SER A 358 -21.64 -12.92 -3.10
N PRO A 359 -22.85 -12.40 -2.84
CA PRO A 359 -23.42 -12.39 -1.50
C PRO A 359 -23.47 -13.78 -0.85
N GLN A 360 -23.69 -14.82 -1.66
CA GLN A 360 -23.75 -16.20 -1.22
C GLN A 360 -22.39 -16.71 -0.72
N CYS A 361 -21.29 -16.38 -1.41
CA CYS A 361 -19.94 -16.73 -0.99
C CYS A 361 -19.62 -16.12 0.37
N LEU A 362 -19.83 -14.82 0.50
CA LEU A 362 -19.58 -14.07 1.72
C LEU A 362 -20.44 -14.58 2.89
N ASP A 363 -21.73 -14.84 2.66
CA ASP A 363 -22.64 -15.40 3.67
C ASP A 363 -22.20 -16.80 4.14
N ASN A 364 -21.81 -17.66 3.20
CA ASN A 364 -21.38 -19.02 3.52
C ASN A 364 -20.05 -19.01 4.29
N ILE A 365 -19.10 -18.13 3.91
CA ILE A 365 -17.82 -17.96 4.63
C ILE A 365 -18.07 -17.51 6.06
N VAL A 366 -18.93 -16.51 6.26
CA VAL A 366 -19.23 -15.97 7.59
C VAL A 366 -19.98 -16.98 8.46
N ARG A 367 -20.96 -17.69 7.89
CA ARG A 367 -21.71 -18.74 8.63
C ARG A 367 -20.85 -19.95 9.00
N ALA A 368 -19.78 -20.20 8.25
CA ALA A 368 -18.88 -21.33 8.44
C ALA A 368 -17.47 -20.90 8.92
N GLU A 369 -17.34 -19.71 9.52
CA GLU A 369 -16.06 -19.09 9.88
C GLU A 369 -15.09 -20.05 10.59
N THR A 370 -15.55 -20.76 11.62
CA THR A 370 -14.71 -21.74 12.35
C THR A 370 -14.20 -22.87 11.44
N ALA A 371 -15.03 -23.38 10.53
CA ALA A 371 -14.62 -24.42 9.59
C ALA A 371 -13.64 -23.88 8.54
N VAL A 372 -13.87 -22.66 8.04
CA VAL A 372 -12.97 -21.98 7.10
C VAL A 372 -11.61 -21.74 7.73
N ILE A 373 -11.55 -21.26 8.98
CA ILE A 373 -10.28 -21.09 9.69
C ILE A 373 -9.57 -22.43 9.92
N SER A 374 -10.32 -23.48 10.25
CA SER A 374 -9.75 -24.83 10.35
C SER A 374 -9.16 -25.31 9.01
N TYR A 375 -9.83 -25.00 7.88
CA TYR A 375 -9.33 -25.30 6.54
C TYR A 375 -8.08 -24.49 6.18
N ILE A 376 -8.00 -23.21 6.57
CA ILE A 376 -6.78 -22.41 6.42
C ILE A 376 -5.63 -23.01 7.24
N SER A 377 -5.90 -23.51 8.46
CA SER A 377 -4.89 -24.22 9.26
C SER A 377 -4.34 -25.45 8.55
N LEU A 378 -5.18 -26.23 7.84
CA LEU A 378 -4.70 -27.35 7.03
C LEU A 378 -3.73 -26.90 5.94
N TRP A 379 -4.03 -25.79 5.25
CA TRP A 379 -3.12 -25.18 4.30
C TRP A 379 -1.83 -24.68 4.97
N SER A 380 -1.93 -24.11 6.17
CA SER A 380 -0.79 -23.67 6.97
C SER A 380 0.16 -24.81 7.29
N ASP A 381 -0.37 -25.94 7.75
CA ASP A 381 0.43 -27.12 8.07
C ASP A 381 1.03 -27.75 6.80
N TYR A 382 0.24 -27.86 5.71
CA TYR A 382 0.75 -28.35 4.43
C TYR A 382 1.91 -27.51 3.89
N PHE A 383 1.82 -26.17 3.97
CA PHE A 383 2.92 -25.30 3.56
C PHE A 383 4.15 -25.48 4.44
N ARG A 384 3.97 -25.60 5.76
CA ARG A 384 5.05 -25.84 6.73
C ARG A 384 5.78 -27.14 6.44
N GLU A 385 5.04 -28.24 6.28
CA GLU A 385 5.60 -29.58 6.02
C GLU A 385 6.38 -29.66 4.70
N ASN A 386 5.97 -28.89 3.69
CA ASN A 386 6.61 -28.87 2.37
C ASN A 386 7.60 -27.70 2.18
N ASN A 387 7.84 -26.89 3.22
CA ASN A 387 8.70 -25.71 3.16
C ASN A 387 8.27 -24.65 2.12
N TYR A 388 6.96 -24.49 1.90
CA TYR A 388 6.38 -23.50 0.98
C TYR A 388 6.05 -22.19 1.69
N SER A 389 6.03 -21.08 0.95
CA SER A 389 5.68 -19.76 1.49
C SER A 389 5.04 -18.89 0.41
N ALA A 390 3.98 -18.15 0.76
CA ALA A 390 3.16 -17.32 -0.12
C ALA A 390 3.48 -15.82 0.02
N GLY A 391 4.74 -15.45 -0.20
CA GLY A 391 5.22 -14.08 0.05
C GLY A 391 4.55 -13.00 -0.81
N GLY A 392 4.29 -13.26 -2.10
CA GLY A 392 3.70 -12.26 -2.99
C GLY A 392 2.22 -11.96 -2.66
N ALA A 393 1.45 -12.99 -2.30
CA ALA A 393 0.08 -12.80 -1.84
C ALA A 393 0.02 -12.07 -0.48
N ALA A 394 0.98 -12.31 0.42
CA ALA A 394 1.12 -11.56 1.66
C ALA A 394 1.45 -10.08 1.41
N ASP A 395 2.37 -9.78 0.48
CA ASP A 395 2.67 -8.40 0.09
C ASP A 395 1.38 -7.68 -0.39
N LEU A 396 0.57 -8.34 -1.22
CA LEU A 396 -0.70 -7.79 -1.71
C LEU A 396 -1.75 -7.63 -0.61
N LEU A 397 -1.81 -8.55 0.36
CA LEU A 397 -2.69 -8.39 1.53
C LEU A 397 -2.29 -7.16 2.35
N ALA A 398 -0.99 -6.97 2.63
CA ALA A 398 -0.51 -5.78 3.33
C ALA A 398 -0.87 -4.50 2.57
N ILE A 399 -0.81 -4.51 1.23
CA ILE A 399 -1.27 -3.38 0.40
C ILE A 399 -2.79 -3.18 0.47
N CYS A 400 -3.59 -4.25 0.48
CA CYS A 400 -5.04 -4.14 0.68
C CYS A 400 -5.37 -3.44 2.02
N LEU A 401 -4.70 -3.87 3.11
CA LEU A 401 -4.84 -3.28 4.44
C LEU A 401 -4.35 -1.82 4.50
N LEU A 402 -3.32 -1.48 3.72
CA LEU A 402 -2.85 -0.10 3.56
C LEU A 402 -3.87 0.76 2.84
N VAL A 403 -4.37 0.31 1.68
CA VAL A 403 -5.38 1.03 0.89
C VAL A 403 -6.65 1.26 1.69
N LEU A 404 -7.13 0.27 2.46
CA LEU A 404 -8.27 0.43 3.36
C LEU A 404 -8.09 1.60 4.34
N LYS A 405 -6.89 1.75 4.90
CA LYS A 405 -6.57 2.85 5.83
C LYS A 405 -6.50 4.18 5.11
N LEU A 406 -5.89 4.23 3.92
CA LEU A 406 -5.75 5.46 3.16
C LEU A 406 -7.09 5.96 2.61
N LEU A 407 -8.00 5.06 2.23
CA LEU A 407 -9.34 5.40 1.75
C LEU A 407 -10.35 5.72 2.86
N ALA A 408 -10.17 5.19 4.08
CA ALA A 408 -11.02 5.56 5.22
C ALA A 408 -10.75 6.99 5.72
N ASP A 409 -9.59 7.53 5.35
CA ASP A 409 -9.03 8.79 5.81
C ASP A 409 -9.13 9.93 4.78
N SER A 410 -9.60 9.60 3.57
CA SER A 410 -9.92 10.49 2.43
C SER A 410 -11.40 10.80 2.38
#